data_AF-A0A6F9BVT2-F1
#
_entry.id   AF-A0A6F9BVT2-F1
#
_cell.length_a   1.000
_cell.length_b   1.000
_cell.length_c   1.000
_cell.angle_alpha   90.00
_cell.angle_beta   90.00
_cell.angle_gamma   90.00
#
_symmetry.space_group_name_H-M   'P 1'
#
loop_
_entity.id
_entity.type
_entity.pdbx_description
1 polymer ?
#
loop_
_entity_poly.entity_id
_entity_poly.type
_entity_poly.pdbx_seq_one_letter_code
_entity_poly.pdbx_strand_id
1 'polypeptide(L)'
;MAQFEEVSQKSAVHPMPVGLVLQYGTAGFRTNAKQLDHVMFRMGLLATLRSKKTKATIGVMVTASHNPEEDNGVKLVDPMGEMVTPAWEGYATQLANAEQEGLLTALKDVIEREAISMAQEASVFVGKDTSSESLSQAVLDGVHALGGHSKDYGLVTTPQLHYMVCCQNTQGRYGEATVKGYYRKLSQAFIQLTKNVPNRTDDQKALLVDGANGIGALKVCEMETYLKNELQLSLFNDGSSGKLNHLCGADYVKVQQRAPKGVEMTAGERCCSYDGDADRIVYYYSGSAGRFHLLDGDKIATLISTYLKELLTQVYAHTQSLYLPMMLSSLVGKLQ
;
A
#
# COMPACT_ATOMS: atom_id res chain seq x y z
N MET A 1 17.32 -34.38 -2.11
CA MET A 1 17.82 -33.72 -3.34
C MET A 1 16.67 -33.23 -4.22
N ALA A 2 15.58 -33.98 -4.42
CA ALA A 2 14.43 -33.56 -5.24
C ALA A 2 13.75 -32.23 -4.83
N GLN A 3 13.75 -31.88 -3.54
CA GLN A 3 12.98 -30.74 -3.01
C GLN A 3 13.38 -29.35 -3.57
N PHE A 4 14.61 -29.18 -4.06
CA PHE A 4 15.11 -27.90 -4.59
C PHE A 4 15.54 -27.99 -6.06
N GLU A 5 15.21 -29.10 -6.72
CA GLU A 5 15.57 -29.31 -8.12
C GLU A 5 14.86 -28.29 -9.01
N GLU A 6 13.56 -28.08 -8.79
CA GLU A 6 12.77 -27.08 -9.51
C GLU A 6 13.27 -25.65 -9.27
N VAL A 7 13.66 -25.31 -8.03
CA VAL A 7 14.30 -24.02 -7.71
C VAL A 7 15.54 -23.79 -8.56
N SER A 8 16.39 -24.81 -8.69
CA SER A 8 17.64 -24.71 -9.46
C SER A 8 17.38 -24.53 -10.96
N GLN A 9 16.44 -25.31 -11.50
CA GLN A 9 16.04 -25.26 -12.90
C GLN A 9 15.40 -23.91 -13.25
N LYS A 10 14.44 -23.44 -12.43
CA LYS A 10 13.76 -22.16 -12.64
C LYS A 10 14.68 -20.96 -12.45
N SER A 11 15.58 -21.00 -11.48
CA SER A 11 16.57 -19.94 -11.29
C SER A 11 17.46 -19.73 -12.51
N ALA A 12 17.74 -20.78 -13.31
CA ALA A 12 18.54 -20.63 -14.53
C ALA A 12 17.82 -19.84 -15.64
N VAL A 13 16.49 -19.76 -15.59
CA VAL A 13 15.66 -18.92 -16.49
C VAL A 13 15.63 -17.46 -16.03
N HIS A 14 15.99 -17.21 -14.77
CA HIS A 14 16.04 -15.89 -14.14
C HIS A 14 17.48 -15.52 -13.73
N PRO A 15 18.42 -15.35 -14.69
CA PRO A 15 19.83 -15.18 -14.39
C PRO A 15 20.11 -13.85 -13.71
N MET A 16 21.00 -13.88 -12.70
CA MET A 16 21.50 -12.68 -12.05
C MET A 16 22.43 -11.89 -13.00
N PRO A 17 22.23 -10.56 -13.17
CA PRO A 17 23.16 -9.72 -13.90
C PRO A 17 24.54 -9.66 -13.22
N VAL A 18 25.61 -9.77 -14.02
CA VAL A 18 26.99 -9.76 -13.50
C VAL A 18 27.32 -8.44 -12.80
N GLY A 19 27.84 -8.53 -11.57
CA GLY A 19 28.32 -7.38 -10.80
C GLY A 19 27.20 -6.52 -10.17
N LEU A 20 25.95 -6.95 -10.25
CA LEU A 20 24.84 -6.25 -9.61
C LEU A 20 24.80 -6.59 -8.12
N VAL A 21 24.81 -5.55 -7.28
CA VAL A 21 24.59 -5.67 -5.83
C VAL A 21 23.46 -4.76 -5.43
N LEU A 22 22.44 -5.32 -4.77
CA LEU A 22 21.24 -4.61 -4.33
C LEU A 22 21.04 -4.77 -2.83
N GLN A 23 20.55 -3.72 -2.18
CA GLN A 23 20.16 -3.77 -0.77
C GLN A 23 18.64 -3.70 -0.66
N TYR A 24 18.05 -4.53 0.20
CA TYR A 24 16.65 -4.40 0.55
C TYR A 24 16.51 -3.19 1.48
N GLY A 25 15.90 -2.12 0.98
CA GLY A 25 15.63 -0.92 1.77
C GLY A 25 14.26 -0.97 2.44
N THR A 26 13.92 0.13 3.12
CA THR A 26 12.64 0.30 3.86
C THR A 26 11.40 0.10 3.00
N ALA A 27 11.54 0.23 1.68
CA ALA A 27 10.47 0.06 0.71
C ALA A 27 10.80 -0.99 -0.37
N GLY A 28 11.58 -1.99 0.01
CA GLY A 28 11.95 -3.12 -0.84
C GLY A 28 13.17 -2.89 -1.71
N PHE A 29 13.35 -3.76 -2.71
CA PHE A 29 14.30 -3.52 -3.79
C PHE A 29 13.71 -2.56 -4.81
N ARG A 30 14.52 -1.62 -5.30
CA ARG A 30 14.17 -0.71 -6.39
C ARG A 30 15.38 -0.43 -7.26
N THR A 31 15.23 -0.61 -8.56
CA THR A 31 16.23 -0.26 -9.58
C THR A 31 15.55 -0.32 -10.95
N ASN A 32 16.32 -0.17 -12.03
CA ASN A 32 15.82 -0.34 -13.38
C ASN A 32 15.14 -1.71 -13.57
N ALA A 33 13.95 -1.72 -14.16
CA ALA A 33 13.13 -2.92 -14.33
C ALA A 33 13.87 -4.09 -15.01
N LYS A 34 14.80 -3.78 -15.93
CA LYS A 34 15.59 -4.78 -16.68
C LYS A 34 16.55 -5.59 -15.81
N GLN A 35 16.84 -5.13 -14.60
CA GLN A 35 17.77 -5.79 -13.68
C GLN A 35 17.07 -6.62 -12.59
N LEU A 36 15.73 -6.59 -12.54
CA LEU A 36 14.98 -7.10 -11.40
C LEU A 36 14.44 -8.52 -11.55
N ASP A 37 14.49 -9.11 -12.74
CA ASP A 37 13.89 -10.43 -13.00
C ASP A 37 14.33 -11.52 -11.98
N HIS A 38 15.64 -11.70 -11.79
CA HIS A 38 16.18 -12.62 -10.78
C HIS A 38 15.78 -12.26 -9.34
N VAL A 39 15.68 -10.96 -9.01
CA VAL A 39 15.25 -10.49 -7.69
C VAL A 39 13.78 -10.87 -7.45
N MET A 40 12.92 -10.68 -8.44
CA MET A 40 11.50 -11.03 -8.36
C MET A 40 11.32 -12.52 -8.07
N PHE A 41 12.01 -13.37 -8.84
CA PHE A 41 12.03 -14.83 -8.61
C PHE A 41 12.49 -15.18 -7.19
N ARG A 42 13.60 -14.58 -6.73
CA ARG A 42 14.15 -14.84 -5.39
C ARG A 42 13.25 -14.30 -4.27
N MET A 43 12.51 -13.23 -4.50
CA MET A 43 11.50 -12.73 -3.55
C MET A 43 10.26 -13.63 -3.50
N GLY A 44 9.88 -14.28 -4.60
CA GLY A 44 8.87 -15.35 -4.57
C GLY A 44 9.28 -16.53 -3.68
N LEU A 45 10.54 -16.96 -3.77
CA LEU A 45 11.12 -17.99 -2.89
C LEU A 45 11.08 -17.56 -1.42
N LEU A 46 11.55 -16.32 -1.13
CA LEU A 46 11.59 -15.82 0.24
C LEU A 46 10.19 -15.62 0.83
N ALA A 47 9.22 -15.10 0.06
CA ALA A 47 7.84 -14.97 0.48
C ALA A 47 7.22 -16.33 0.84
N THR A 48 7.57 -17.37 0.07
CA THR A 48 7.16 -18.75 0.35
C THR A 48 7.73 -19.25 1.67
N LEU A 49 9.03 -19.04 1.92
CA LEU A 49 9.65 -19.37 3.22
C LEU A 49 9.01 -18.57 4.36
N ARG A 50 8.70 -17.29 4.16
CA ARG A 50 8.03 -16.45 5.15
C ARG A 50 6.67 -17.00 5.51
N SER A 51 5.88 -17.39 4.50
CA SER A 51 4.55 -17.98 4.72
C SER A 51 4.63 -19.29 5.49
N LYS A 52 5.60 -20.17 5.19
CA LYS A 52 5.83 -21.40 5.97
C LYS A 52 6.20 -21.08 7.43
N LYS A 53 7.04 -20.07 7.66
CA LYS A 53 7.47 -19.67 9.01
C LYS A 53 6.31 -19.11 9.84
N THR A 54 5.51 -18.21 9.25
CA THR A 54 4.42 -17.51 9.96
C THR A 54 3.12 -18.31 9.99
N LYS A 55 3.01 -19.36 9.17
CA LYS A 55 1.77 -20.13 8.94
C LYS A 55 0.61 -19.23 8.49
N ALA A 56 0.94 -18.24 7.67
CA ALA A 56 0.03 -17.19 7.24
C ALA A 56 0.31 -16.79 5.79
N THR A 57 -0.68 -16.16 5.15
CA THR A 57 -0.52 -15.60 3.80
C THR A 57 0.42 -14.41 3.84
N ILE A 58 1.35 -14.34 2.87
CA ILE A 58 2.31 -13.24 2.70
C ILE A 58 2.02 -12.51 1.39
N GLY A 59 2.19 -11.19 1.36
CA GLY A 59 2.03 -10.39 0.14
C GLY A 59 3.36 -10.11 -0.56
N VAL A 60 3.33 -10.02 -1.88
CA VAL A 60 4.41 -9.50 -2.72
C VAL A 60 3.83 -8.43 -3.64
N MET A 61 4.26 -7.18 -3.44
CA MET A 61 3.84 -6.05 -4.27
C MET A 61 4.95 -5.70 -5.25
N VAL A 62 4.65 -5.74 -6.55
CA VAL A 62 5.56 -5.30 -7.62
C VAL A 62 5.27 -3.84 -7.96
N THR A 63 6.17 -2.94 -7.55
CA THR A 63 6.06 -1.50 -7.77
C THR A 63 7.34 -0.76 -7.39
N ALA A 64 7.59 0.39 -8.03
CA ALA A 64 8.57 1.38 -7.57
C ALA A 64 7.95 2.68 -7.04
N SER A 65 6.62 2.76 -6.83
CA SER A 65 5.95 3.91 -6.18
C SER A 65 6.19 5.22 -6.96
N HIS A 66 6.94 6.17 -6.40
CA HIS A 66 7.23 7.49 -6.98
C HIS A 66 8.39 7.51 -7.98
N ASN A 67 9.09 6.38 -8.20
CA ASN A 67 10.20 6.32 -9.14
C ASN A 67 9.76 6.56 -10.60
N PRO A 68 10.71 6.87 -11.51
CA PRO A 68 10.46 6.92 -12.95
C PRO A 68 9.92 5.60 -13.53
N GLU A 69 9.27 5.68 -14.70
CA GLU A 69 8.61 4.55 -15.39
C GLU A 69 9.57 3.39 -15.75
N GLU A 70 10.85 3.69 -16.00
CA GLU A 70 11.87 2.68 -16.31
C GLU A 70 12.31 1.83 -15.10
N ASP A 71 11.99 2.28 -13.89
CA ASP A 71 12.28 1.57 -12.65
C ASP A 71 11.14 0.64 -12.26
N ASN A 72 11.46 -0.39 -11.49
CA ASN A 72 10.47 -1.18 -10.78
C ASN A 72 11.03 -1.59 -9.42
N GLY A 73 10.27 -2.37 -8.66
CA GLY A 73 10.66 -2.81 -7.35
C GLY A 73 9.74 -3.88 -6.79
N VAL A 74 10.13 -4.41 -5.63
CA VAL A 74 9.35 -5.45 -4.94
C VAL A 74 9.37 -5.24 -3.44
N LYS A 75 8.18 -5.18 -2.85
CA LYS A 75 7.92 -5.08 -1.40
C LYS A 75 7.31 -6.39 -0.91
N LEU A 76 7.74 -6.86 0.26
CA LEU A 76 7.13 -8.00 0.94
C LEU A 76 6.21 -7.50 2.05
N VAL A 77 5.06 -8.15 2.19
CA VAL A 77 4.00 -7.76 3.14
C VAL A 77 3.75 -8.90 4.11
N ASP A 78 3.93 -8.63 5.38
CA ASP A 78 3.74 -9.57 6.47
C ASP A 78 2.25 -9.75 6.85
N PRO A 79 1.91 -10.75 7.70
CA PRO A 79 0.55 -11.25 7.81
C PRO A 79 -0.55 -10.24 8.16
N MET A 80 -0.27 -9.20 8.95
CA MET A 80 -1.24 -8.19 9.34
C MET A 80 -1.24 -6.97 8.39
N GLY A 81 -0.54 -7.05 7.26
CA GLY A 81 -0.40 -5.96 6.31
C GLY A 81 0.74 -5.00 6.64
N GLU A 82 1.64 -5.37 7.54
CA GLU A 82 2.87 -4.66 7.87
C GLU A 82 4.02 -4.98 6.90
N MET A 83 5.07 -4.18 6.93
CA MET A 83 6.31 -4.50 6.20
C MET A 83 7.05 -5.65 6.92
N VAL A 84 7.86 -6.38 6.17
CA VAL A 84 8.72 -7.43 6.76
C VAL A 84 9.68 -6.87 7.81
N THR A 85 10.02 -7.70 8.79
CA THR A 85 10.98 -7.33 9.85
C THR A 85 12.39 -7.08 9.29
N PRO A 86 13.23 -6.25 9.94
CA PRO A 86 14.61 -6.00 9.50
C PRO A 86 15.48 -7.25 9.31
N ALA A 87 15.26 -8.30 10.11
CA ALA A 87 15.95 -9.58 9.93
C ALA A 87 15.67 -10.20 8.54
N TRP A 88 14.43 -10.07 8.06
CA TRP A 88 13.98 -10.59 6.77
C TRP A 88 14.39 -9.69 5.59
N GLU A 89 14.59 -8.40 5.81
CA GLU A 89 15.28 -7.52 4.85
C GLU A 89 16.73 -8.00 4.60
N GLY A 90 17.39 -8.47 5.67
CA GLY A 90 18.71 -9.11 5.59
C GLY A 90 18.71 -10.38 4.74
N TYR A 91 17.75 -11.28 4.95
CA TYR A 91 17.60 -12.48 4.11
C TYR A 91 17.23 -12.16 2.66
N ALA A 92 16.40 -11.15 2.44
CA ALA A 92 16.09 -10.67 1.10
C ALA A 92 17.34 -10.19 0.37
N THR A 93 18.15 -9.37 1.05
CA THR A 93 19.46 -8.90 0.54
C THR A 93 20.41 -10.06 0.27
N GLN A 94 20.50 -11.04 1.18
CA GLN A 94 21.35 -12.22 1.01
C GLN A 94 20.94 -13.02 -0.23
N LEU A 95 19.65 -13.31 -0.40
CA LEU A 95 19.16 -14.09 -1.53
C LEU A 95 19.31 -13.34 -2.84
N ALA A 96 18.93 -12.06 -2.90
CA ALA A 96 19.02 -11.25 -4.11
C ALA A 96 20.45 -11.20 -4.67
N ASN A 97 21.47 -11.18 -3.81
CA ASN A 97 22.87 -11.10 -4.20
C ASN A 97 23.59 -12.47 -4.24
N ALA A 98 22.90 -13.59 -4.01
CA ALA A 98 23.53 -14.90 -4.08
C ALA A 98 23.90 -15.25 -5.52
N GLU A 99 25.15 -15.64 -5.78
CA GLU A 99 25.51 -16.21 -7.09
C GLU A 99 24.70 -17.48 -7.38
N GLN A 100 24.62 -17.87 -8.65
CA GLN A 100 23.78 -18.98 -9.08
C GLN A 100 24.07 -20.28 -8.31
N GLU A 101 25.34 -20.59 -8.09
CA GLU A 101 25.81 -21.75 -7.35
C GLU A 101 25.57 -21.61 -5.82
N GLY A 102 25.46 -20.37 -5.33
CA GLY A 102 25.28 -20.05 -3.92
C GLY A 102 23.81 -19.95 -3.48
N LEU A 103 22.87 -19.84 -4.41
CA LEU A 103 21.45 -19.61 -4.11
C LEU A 103 20.85 -20.68 -3.19
N LEU A 104 21.11 -21.97 -3.48
CA LEU A 104 20.59 -23.06 -2.65
C LEU A 104 21.17 -23.07 -1.23
N THR A 105 22.43 -22.69 -1.09
CA THR A 105 23.07 -22.55 0.23
C THR A 105 22.41 -21.43 1.01
N ALA A 106 22.23 -20.25 0.39
CA ALA A 106 21.56 -19.12 1.01
C ALA A 106 20.11 -19.46 1.42
N LEU A 107 19.35 -20.20 0.60
CA LEU A 107 18.01 -20.65 0.96
C LEU A 107 18.00 -21.60 2.16
N LYS A 108 18.92 -22.57 2.20
CA LYS A 108 19.04 -23.52 3.32
C LYS A 108 19.44 -22.80 4.60
N ASP A 109 20.33 -21.82 4.53
CA ASP A 109 20.72 -21.01 5.67
C ASP A 109 19.51 -20.29 6.29
N VAL A 110 18.62 -19.72 5.46
CA VAL A 110 17.38 -19.07 5.92
C VAL A 110 16.47 -20.11 6.60
N ILE A 111 16.27 -21.27 5.98
CA ILE A 111 15.45 -22.36 6.52
C ILE A 111 15.95 -22.81 7.89
N GLU A 112 17.26 -22.99 8.05
CA GLU A 112 17.88 -23.44 9.29
C GLU A 112 17.81 -22.37 10.38
N ARG A 113 18.19 -21.13 10.08
CA ARG A 113 18.17 -20.01 11.05
C ARG A 113 16.78 -19.71 11.57
N GLU A 114 15.78 -19.74 10.70
CA GLU A 114 14.40 -19.48 11.06
C GLU A 114 13.66 -20.76 11.51
N ALA A 115 14.33 -21.92 11.55
CA ALA A 115 13.75 -23.22 11.89
C ALA A 115 12.43 -23.50 11.12
N ILE A 116 12.47 -23.32 9.81
CA ILE A 116 11.29 -23.40 8.93
C ILE A 116 10.95 -24.86 8.65
N SER A 117 9.71 -25.25 8.98
CA SER A 117 9.19 -26.55 8.56
C SER A 117 8.81 -26.53 7.08
N MET A 118 9.54 -27.25 6.25
CA MET A 118 9.26 -27.29 4.81
C MET A 118 7.95 -28.03 4.45
N ALA A 119 7.44 -28.86 5.37
CA ALA A 119 6.14 -29.53 5.22
C ALA A 119 4.95 -28.59 5.42
N GLN A 120 5.16 -27.41 6.00
CA GLN A 120 4.09 -26.42 6.17
C GLN A 120 3.67 -25.89 4.80
N GLU A 121 2.35 -25.82 4.55
CA GLU A 121 1.83 -25.17 3.35
C GLU A 121 2.13 -23.67 3.35
N ALA A 122 2.32 -23.11 2.15
CA ALA A 122 2.59 -21.69 1.95
C ALA A 122 1.53 -21.07 1.03
N SER A 123 1.14 -19.84 1.33
CA SER A 123 0.20 -19.04 0.56
C SER A 123 0.77 -17.64 0.35
N VAL A 124 0.84 -17.21 -0.91
CA VAL A 124 1.39 -15.90 -1.30
C VAL A 124 0.39 -15.14 -2.15
N PHE A 125 0.08 -13.90 -1.79
CA PHE A 125 -0.70 -12.98 -2.61
C PHE A 125 0.25 -12.09 -3.40
N VAL A 126 0.02 -11.97 -4.71
CA VAL A 126 0.81 -11.11 -5.58
C VAL A 126 -0.08 -9.99 -6.11
N GLY A 127 0.46 -8.77 -6.16
CA GLY A 127 -0.18 -7.62 -6.76
C GLY A 127 0.86 -6.73 -7.43
N LYS A 128 0.42 -5.89 -8.36
CA LYS A 128 1.29 -4.96 -9.08
C LYS A 128 0.60 -3.65 -9.41
N ASP A 129 1.40 -2.61 -9.59
CA ASP A 129 0.95 -1.36 -10.21
C ASP A 129 0.80 -1.50 -11.74
N THR A 130 0.79 -0.40 -12.48
CA THR A 130 0.67 -0.37 -13.95
C THR A 130 1.91 -0.87 -14.70
N SER A 131 2.89 -1.44 -14.00
CA SER A 131 4.12 -1.97 -14.60
C SER A 131 3.98 -3.34 -15.28
N SER A 132 5.09 -3.80 -15.89
CA SER A 132 5.15 -4.99 -16.76
C SER A 132 4.72 -6.30 -16.08
N GLU A 133 3.95 -7.12 -16.80
CA GLU A 133 3.55 -8.49 -16.42
C GLU A 133 4.72 -9.46 -16.20
N SER A 134 5.86 -9.21 -16.84
CA SER A 134 7.02 -10.12 -16.75
C SER A 134 7.54 -10.26 -15.32
N LEU A 135 7.54 -9.18 -14.53
CA LEU A 135 8.10 -9.16 -13.19
C LEU A 135 7.18 -9.85 -12.16
N SER A 136 5.85 -9.67 -12.27
CA SER A 136 4.90 -10.45 -11.46
C SER A 136 4.98 -11.94 -11.78
N GLN A 137 5.18 -12.31 -13.05
CA GLN A 137 5.38 -13.70 -13.42
C GLN A 137 6.65 -14.30 -12.80
N ALA A 138 7.76 -13.58 -12.79
CA ALA A 138 8.98 -14.04 -12.12
C ALA A 138 8.76 -14.30 -10.61
N VAL A 139 7.99 -13.46 -9.92
CA VAL A 139 7.58 -13.73 -8.52
C VAL A 139 6.81 -15.05 -8.42
N LEU A 140 5.82 -15.26 -9.29
CA LEU A 140 5.00 -16.47 -9.29
C LEU A 140 5.83 -17.73 -9.54
N ASP A 141 6.77 -17.68 -10.49
CA ASP A 141 7.72 -18.76 -10.76
C ASP A 141 8.54 -19.11 -9.51
N GLY A 142 8.98 -18.10 -8.75
CA GLY A 142 9.67 -18.30 -7.47
C GLY A 142 8.78 -18.97 -6.41
N VAL A 143 7.52 -18.55 -6.32
CA VAL A 143 6.56 -19.16 -5.37
C VAL A 143 6.31 -20.62 -5.71
N HIS A 144 6.06 -20.93 -6.99
CA HIS A 144 5.76 -22.28 -7.45
C HIS A 144 6.96 -23.21 -7.34
N ALA A 145 8.17 -22.73 -7.66
CA ALA A 145 9.39 -23.54 -7.59
C ALA A 145 9.71 -24.08 -6.18
N LEU A 146 9.16 -23.46 -5.13
CA LEU A 146 9.30 -23.91 -3.73
C LEU A 146 7.99 -24.52 -3.16
N GLY A 147 7.06 -24.88 -4.05
CA GLY A 147 5.80 -25.54 -3.71
C GLY A 147 4.81 -24.66 -2.95
N GLY A 148 4.87 -23.33 -3.13
CA GLY A 148 3.90 -22.40 -2.56
C GLY A 148 2.65 -22.26 -3.43
N HIS A 149 1.50 -22.04 -2.80
CA HIS A 149 0.29 -21.60 -3.50
C HIS A 149 0.31 -20.10 -3.67
N SER A 150 -0.13 -19.61 -4.83
CA SER A 150 -0.26 -18.19 -5.09
C SER A 150 -1.67 -17.77 -5.45
N LYS A 151 -2.00 -16.51 -5.16
CA LYS A 151 -3.16 -15.81 -5.70
C LYS A 151 -2.69 -14.49 -6.29
N ASP A 152 -2.84 -14.34 -7.58
CA ASP A 152 -2.54 -13.10 -8.28
C ASP A 152 -3.78 -12.20 -8.31
N TYR A 153 -3.65 -10.99 -7.74
CA TYR A 153 -4.67 -9.95 -7.78
C TYR A 153 -4.51 -9.00 -8.98
N GLY A 154 -3.43 -9.13 -9.74
CA GLY A 154 -3.10 -8.30 -10.88
C GLY A 154 -2.91 -6.84 -10.47
N LEU A 155 -3.55 -5.94 -11.23
CA LEU A 155 -3.48 -4.50 -11.04
C LEU A 155 -4.19 -4.08 -9.74
N VAL A 156 -3.43 -3.66 -8.74
CA VAL A 156 -3.91 -3.16 -7.44
C VAL A 156 -2.99 -2.06 -6.91
N THR A 157 -3.50 -1.18 -6.04
CA THR A 157 -2.63 -0.24 -5.31
C THR A 157 -1.84 -0.99 -4.22
N THR A 158 -0.72 -0.41 -3.75
CA THR A 158 0.02 -0.98 -2.61
C THR A 158 -0.90 -1.16 -1.38
N PRO A 159 -1.69 -0.16 -0.95
CA PRO A 159 -2.63 -0.33 0.16
C PRO A 159 -3.69 -1.42 -0.05
N GLN A 160 -4.13 -1.67 -1.28
CA GLN A 160 -5.09 -2.74 -1.58
C GLN A 160 -4.48 -4.11 -1.31
N LEU A 161 -3.24 -4.38 -1.72
CA LEU A 161 -2.58 -5.66 -1.44
C LEU A 161 -2.43 -5.88 0.07
N HIS A 162 -1.96 -4.86 0.79
CA HIS A 162 -1.84 -4.91 2.25
C HIS A 162 -3.17 -5.22 2.94
N TYR A 163 -4.26 -4.59 2.49
CA TYR A 163 -5.61 -4.87 2.99
C TYR A 163 -6.00 -6.34 2.77
N MET A 164 -5.78 -6.88 1.58
CA MET A 164 -6.21 -8.25 1.24
C MET A 164 -5.42 -9.31 2.02
N VAL A 165 -4.12 -9.09 2.25
CA VAL A 165 -3.28 -9.93 3.12
C VAL A 165 -3.82 -9.94 4.55
N CYS A 166 -4.06 -8.75 5.13
CA CYS A 166 -4.61 -8.61 6.48
C CYS A 166 -6.00 -9.28 6.61
N CYS A 167 -6.88 -9.07 5.64
CA CYS A 167 -8.21 -9.70 5.60
C CYS A 167 -8.14 -11.23 5.55
N GLN A 168 -7.23 -11.80 4.74
CA GLN A 168 -7.05 -13.23 4.63
C GLN A 168 -6.59 -13.82 5.97
N ASN A 169 -5.58 -13.22 6.59
CA ASN A 169 -4.99 -13.75 7.83
C ASN A 169 -5.86 -13.50 9.07
N THR A 170 -6.74 -12.51 9.03
CA THR A 170 -7.75 -12.29 10.08
C THR A 170 -9.04 -13.08 9.86
N GLN A 171 -9.07 -13.99 8.87
CA GLN A 171 -10.23 -14.82 8.53
C GLN A 171 -11.49 -13.98 8.27
N GLY A 172 -11.33 -12.84 7.60
CA GLY A 172 -12.41 -11.94 7.28
C GLY A 172 -12.80 -10.95 8.39
N ARG A 173 -12.23 -11.04 9.60
CA ARG A 173 -12.55 -10.12 10.70
C ARG A 173 -12.19 -8.67 10.39
N TYR A 174 -11.09 -8.43 9.68
CA TYR A 174 -10.74 -7.08 9.24
C TYR A 174 -11.60 -6.61 8.05
N GLY A 175 -12.10 -7.53 7.23
CA GLY A 175 -12.89 -7.24 6.03
C GLY A 175 -12.80 -8.38 5.02
N GLU A 176 -13.51 -8.24 3.90
CA GLU A 176 -13.46 -9.21 2.79
C GLU A 176 -12.16 -9.05 2.00
N ALA A 177 -11.39 -10.13 1.80
CA ALA A 177 -10.09 -10.14 1.10
C ALA A 177 -10.21 -10.01 -0.43
N THR A 178 -10.94 -9.00 -0.90
CA THR A 178 -11.17 -8.69 -2.31
C THR A 178 -11.05 -7.18 -2.55
N VAL A 179 -10.76 -6.80 -3.79
CA VAL A 179 -10.76 -5.39 -4.23
C VAL A 179 -12.14 -4.74 -3.98
N LYS A 180 -13.23 -5.47 -4.24
CA LYS A 180 -14.59 -4.99 -3.91
C LYS A 180 -14.80 -4.83 -2.41
N GLY A 181 -14.26 -5.73 -1.59
CA GLY A 181 -14.25 -5.63 -0.13
C GLY A 181 -13.58 -4.34 0.35
N TYR A 182 -12.43 -4.00 -0.23
CA TYR A 182 -11.72 -2.75 0.03
C TYR A 182 -12.59 -1.52 -0.27
N TYR A 183 -13.18 -1.45 -1.47
CA TYR A 183 -14.06 -0.36 -1.87
C TYR A 183 -15.26 -0.21 -0.92
N ARG A 184 -15.96 -1.31 -0.63
CA ARG A 184 -17.11 -1.28 0.27
C ARG A 184 -16.74 -0.79 1.66
N LYS A 185 -15.68 -1.36 2.26
CA LYS A 185 -15.28 -1.02 3.63
C LYS A 185 -14.95 0.46 3.75
N LEU A 186 -14.12 1.00 2.85
CA LEU A 186 -13.69 2.39 2.92
C LEU A 186 -14.82 3.37 2.55
N SER A 187 -15.56 3.11 1.47
CA SER A 187 -16.65 4.00 1.08
C SER A 187 -17.78 4.02 2.11
N GLN A 188 -18.10 2.88 2.74
CA GLN A 188 -19.11 2.85 3.82
C GLN A 188 -18.67 3.66 5.04
N ALA A 189 -17.42 3.52 5.48
CA ALA A 189 -16.88 4.30 6.59
C ALA A 189 -16.88 5.80 6.27
N PHE A 190 -16.47 6.18 5.05
CA PHE A 190 -16.50 7.56 4.58
C PHE A 190 -17.92 8.13 4.60
N ILE A 191 -18.90 7.42 4.01
CA ILE A 191 -20.31 7.85 3.98
C ILE A 191 -20.88 7.99 5.40
N GLN A 192 -20.54 7.09 6.32
CA GLN A 192 -20.98 7.18 7.72
C GLN A 192 -20.39 8.41 8.42
N LEU A 193 -19.10 8.70 8.17
CA LEU A 193 -18.44 9.86 8.73
C LEU A 193 -19.05 11.18 8.22
N THR A 194 -19.37 11.25 6.92
CA THR A 194 -19.88 12.49 6.30
C THR A 194 -21.35 12.77 6.62
N LYS A 195 -22.17 11.74 6.92
CA LYS A 195 -23.58 11.91 7.32
C LYS A 195 -23.78 12.79 8.55
N ASN A 196 -22.79 12.85 9.43
CA ASN A 196 -22.85 13.64 10.66
C ASN A 196 -22.48 15.12 10.44
N VAL A 197 -22.17 15.52 9.21
CA VAL A 197 -21.83 16.90 8.85
C VAL A 197 -23.06 17.57 8.22
N PRO A 198 -23.77 18.46 8.93
CA PRO A 198 -24.93 19.15 8.37
C PRO A 198 -24.50 20.09 7.24
N ASN A 199 -25.36 20.23 6.21
CA ASN A 199 -25.24 21.24 5.14
C ASN A 199 -23.94 21.20 4.30
N ARG A 200 -23.46 20.00 3.92
CA ARG A 200 -22.35 19.90 2.96
C ARG A 200 -22.73 20.47 1.59
N THR A 201 -22.07 21.54 1.18
CA THR A 201 -22.24 22.13 -0.16
C THR A 201 -21.60 21.25 -1.23
N ASP A 202 -21.95 21.45 -2.50
CA ASP A 202 -21.36 20.71 -3.60
C ASP A 202 -19.85 21.02 -3.76
N ASP A 203 -19.43 22.27 -3.52
CA ASP A 203 -18.01 22.64 -3.47
C ASP A 203 -17.24 21.84 -2.41
N GLN A 204 -17.87 21.51 -1.28
CA GLN A 204 -17.26 20.68 -0.24
C GLN A 204 -17.21 19.18 -0.59
N LYS A 205 -17.93 18.76 -1.63
CA LYS A 205 -17.90 17.39 -2.17
C LYS A 205 -16.96 17.27 -3.37
N ALA A 206 -16.70 18.34 -4.10
CA ALA A 206 -15.78 18.36 -5.22
C ALA A 206 -14.32 18.12 -4.78
N LEU A 207 -13.59 17.32 -5.55
CA LEU A 207 -12.17 17.08 -5.37
C LEU A 207 -11.52 16.82 -6.74
N LEU A 208 -10.54 17.64 -7.09
CA LEU A 208 -9.69 17.38 -8.24
C LEU A 208 -8.57 16.43 -7.80
N VAL A 209 -8.40 15.34 -8.53
CA VAL A 209 -7.43 14.29 -8.20
C VAL A 209 -6.44 14.17 -9.35
N ASP A 210 -5.16 14.36 -9.05
CA ASP A 210 -4.06 13.99 -9.92
C ASP A 210 -3.67 12.53 -9.63
N GLY A 211 -3.98 11.66 -10.59
CA GLY A 211 -3.74 10.22 -10.51
C GLY A 211 -2.29 9.79 -10.77
N ALA A 212 -1.38 10.74 -11.02
CA ALA A 212 0.03 10.50 -11.32
C ALA A 212 0.30 9.60 -12.55
N ASN A 213 -0.71 9.37 -13.40
CA ASN A 213 -0.74 8.34 -14.43
C ASN A 213 -0.47 6.92 -13.88
N GLY A 214 -0.75 6.70 -12.60
CA GLY A 214 -0.48 5.46 -11.87
C GLY A 214 -1.73 4.63 -11.58
N ILE A 215 -1.52 3.53 -10.85
CA ILE A 215 -2.58 2.57 -10.55
C ILE A 215 -3.70 3.16 -9.70
N GLY A 216 -3.39 4.17 -8.88
CA GLY A 216 -4.39 4.91 -8.09
C GLY A 216 -5.49 5.54 -8.93
N ALA A 217 -5.15 6.01 -10.14
CA ALA A 217 -6.10 6.64 -11.05
C ALA A 217 -7.17 5.63 -11.53
N LEU A 218 -6.74 4.43 -11.91
CA LEU A 218 -7.65 3.36 -12.31
C LEU A 218 -8.55 2.92 -11.14
N LYS A 219 -7.96 2.77 -9.95
CA LYS A 219 -8.67 2.23 -8.78
C LYS A 219 -9.63 3.23 -8.15
N VAL A 220 -9.34 4.53 -8.20
CA VAL A 220 -10.27 5.53 -7.69
C VAL A 220 -11.51 5.65 -8.60
N CYS A 221 -11.35 5.52 -9.93
CA CYS A 221 -12.49 5.44 -10.86
C CYS A 221 -13.39 4.22 -10.57
N GLU A 222 -12.81 3.05 -10.32
CA GLU A 222 -13.58 1.86 -9.91
C GLU A 222 -14.33 2.10 -8.58
N MET A 223 -13.67 2.76 -7.61
CA MET A 223 -14.19 3.04 -6.28
C MET A 223 -15.29 4.10 -6.27
N GLU A 224 -15.31 5.03 -7.22
CA GLU A 224 -16.24 6.17 -7.28
C GLU A 224 -17.71 5.72 -7.18
N THR A 225 -18.06 4.62 -7.85
CA THR A 225 -19.42 4.03 -7.81
C THR A 225 -19.89 3.65 -6.40
N TYR A 226 -18.98 3.41 -5.46
CA TYR A 226 -19.28 3.08 -4.07
C TYR A 226 -19.47 4.30 -3.17
N LEU A 227 -19.03 5.49 -3.61
CA LEU A 227 -19.09 6.73 -2.82
C LEU A 227 -20.46 7.43 -2.90
N LYS A 228 -21.38 6.98 -3.77
CA LYS A 228 -22.78 7.43 -3.85
C LYS A 228 -22.95 8.96 -3.92
N ASN A 229 -22.08 9.65 -4.66
CA ASN A 229 -22.06 11.12 -4.81
C ASN A 229 -21.75 11.91 -3.52
N GLU A 230 -21.32 11.25 -2.44
CA GLU A 230 -20.83 11.92 -1.22
C GLU A 230 -19.44 12.57 -1.41
N LEU A 231 -18.75 12.22 -2.48
CA LEU A 231 -17.51 12.79 -2.96
C LEU A 231 -17.56 12.79 -4.50
N GLN A 232 -17.34 13.95 -5.11
CA GLN A 232 -17.38 14.14 -6.56
C GLN A 232 -15.94 14.30 -7.04
N LEU A 233 -15.47 13.35 -7.85
CA LEU A 233 -14.08 13.30 -8.27
C LEU A 233 -13.94 13.86 -9.67
N SER A 234 -12.91 14.68 -9.88
CA SER A 234 -12.46 15.09 -11.21
C SER A 234 -11.03 14.64 -11.38
N LEU A 235 -10.83 13.55 -12.12
CA LEU A 235 -9.53 12.91 -12.27
C LEU A 235 -8.73 13.52 -13.43
N PHE A 236 -7.45 13.76 -13.20
CA PHE A 236 -6.45 14.18 -14.16
C PHE A 236 -5.25 13.25 -14.08
N ASN A 237 -4.42 13.21 -15.13
CA ASN A 237 -3.29 12.28 -15.22
C ASN A 237 -3.74 10.84 -14.89
N ASP A 238 -4.70 10.35 -15.68
CA ASP A 238 -5.40 9.09 -15.46
C ASP A 238 -4.69 7.86 -16.04
N GLY A 239 -3.53 8.06 -16.68
CA GLY A 239 -2.78 7.02 -17.38
C GLY A 239 -3.16 6.83 -18.85
N SER A 240 -4.10 7.62 -19.40
CA SER A 240 -4.52 7.49 -20.81
C SER A 240 -3.51 8.02 -21.82
N SER A 241 -2.73 9.05 -21.46
CA SER A 241 -1.83 9.76 -22.39
C SER A 241 -0.55 10.31 -21.74
N GLY A 242 -0.40 10.20 -20.42
CA GLY A 242 0.75 10.68 -19.66
C GLY A 242 1.66 9.54 -19.17
N LYS A 243 2.90 9.89 -18.83
CA LYS A 243 3.86 8.95 -18.22
C LYS A 243 3.71 8.94 -16.70
N LEU A 244 3.93 7.77 -16.10
CA LEU A 244 3.93 7.57 -14.65
C LEU A 244 4.86 8.58 -13.96
N ASN A 245 4.33 9.29 -12.95
CA ASN A 245 5.05 10.28 -12.13
C ASN A 245 5.74 11.43 -12.91
N HIS A 246 5.47 11.61 -14.21
CA HIS A 246 6.18 12.59 -15.02
C HIS A 246 5.51 13.96 -14.97
N LEU A 247 6.14 14.90 -14.24
CA LEU A 247 5.64 16.25 -14.01
C LEU A 247 4.27 16.29 -13.30
N CYS A 248 3.93 15.21 -12.60
CA CYS A 248 2.71 15.03 -11.83
C CYS A 248 2.98 14.11 -10.62
N GLY A 249 1.99 13.94 -9.78
CA GLY A 249 2.03 13.08 -8.60
C GLY A 249 2.55 13.75 -7.34
N ALA A 250 2.34 13.07 -6.21
CA ALA A 250 2.56 13.61 -4.88
C ALA A 250 4.01 14.06 -4.63
N ASP A 251 4.99 13.30 -5.12
CA ASP A 251 6.40 13.61 -4.96
C ASP A 251 6.78 14.89 -5.74
N TYR A 252 6.37 14.97 -7.02
CA TYR A 252 6.56 16.16 -7.84
C TYR A 252 5.95 17.40 -7.19
N VAL A 253 4.70 17.32 -6.75
CA VAL A 253 4.00 18.44 -6.12
C VAL A 253 4.68 18.87 -4.82
N LYS A 254 5.11 17.91 -3.99
CA LYS A 254 5.82 18.18 -2.73
C LYS A 254 7.17 18.85 -2.97
N VAL A 255 7.97 18.33 -3.90
CA VAL A 255 9.35 18.81 -4.15
C VAL A 255 9.33 20.14 -4.90
N GLN A 256 8.51 20.26 -5.95
CA GLN A 256 8.45 21.46 -6.80
C GLN A 256 7.55 22.56 -6.24
N GLN A 257 6.71 22.24 -5.26
CA GLN A 257 5.73 23.15 -4.65
C GLN A 257 4.90 23.92 -5.70
N ARG A 258 4.40 23.18 -6.69
CA ARG A 258 3.55 23.71 -7.76
C ARG A 258 2.56 22.65 -8.24
N ALA A 259 1.53 23.09 -8.96
CA ALA A 259 0.52 22.20 -9.53
C ALA A 259 1.13 21.22 -10.55
N PRO A 260 0.58 19.99 -10.64
CA PRO A 260 0.99 19.01 -11.65
C PRO A 260 0.61 19.50 -13.06
N LYS A 261 1.32 18.99 -14.07
CA LYS A 261 0.98 19.26 -15.47
C LYS A 261 -0.43 18.73 -15.77
N GLY A 262 -1.21 19.51 -16.52
CA GLY A 262 -2.54 19.11 -17.00
C GLY A 262 -3.70 19.44 -16.04
N VAL A 263 -3.43 20.05 -14.89
CA VAL A 263 -4.48 20.52 -13.97
C VAL A 263 -4.62 22.03 -14.11
N GLU A 264 -5.79 22.49 -14.55
CA GLU A 264 -6.19 23.89 -14.46
C GLU A 264 -6.93 24.11 -13.14
N MET A 265 -6.39 24.99 -12.29
CA MET A 265 -6.93 25.24 -10.96
C MET A 265 -7.54 26.63 -10.87
N THR A 266 -8.78 26.70 -10.39
CA THR A 266 -9.42 27.93 -9.94
C THR A 266 -9.06 28.21 -8.47
N ALA A 267 -9.05 29.49 -8.09
CA ALA A 267 -8.77 29.86 -6.70
C ALA A 267 -9.78 29.22 -5.74
N GLY A 268 -9.28 28.59 -4.69
CA GLY A 268 -10.08 27.92 -3.65
C GLY A 268 -10.47 26.47 -3.96
N GLU A 269 -10.21 25.95 -5.16
CA GLU A 269 -10.47 24.53 -5.47
C GLU A 269 -9.56 23.61 -4.67
N ARG A 270 -10.15 22.53 -4.15
CA ARG A 270 -9.43 21.50 -3.40
C ARG A 270 -8.89 20.46 -4.36
N CYS A 271 -7.58 20.27 -4.33
CA CYS A 271 -6.89 19.29 -5.15
C CYS A 271 -6.07 18.34 -4.28
N CYS A 272 -5.83 17.14 -4.79
CA CYS A 272 -4.82 16.23 -4.27
C CYS A 272 -4.07 15.51 -5.39
N SER A 273 -2.87 15.01 -5.07
CA SER A 273 -2.10 14.12 -5.94
C SER A 273 -1.80 12.83 -5.21
N TYR A 274 -1.96 11.70 -5.90
CA TYR A 274 -1.38 10.41 -5.51
C TYR A 274 0.07 10.30 -5.99
N ASP A 275 0.84 9.37 -5.46
CA ASP A 275 2.01 8.84 -6.16
C ASP A 275 1.65 7.58 -6.98
N GLY A 276 2.63 7.02 -7.69
CA GLY A 276 2.40 5.98 -8.70
C GLY A 276 1.65 4.74 -8.21
N ASP A 277 1.89 4.29 -6.97
CA ASP A 277 1.22 3.13 -6.35
C ASP A 277 0.14 3.49 -5.33
N ALA A 278 -0.18 4.79 -5.22
CA ALA A 278 -1.17 5.38 -4.33
C ALA A 278 -0.97 5.02 -2.85
N ASP A 279 0.29 4.97 -2.40
CA ASP A 279 0.65 4.88 -0.97
C ASP A 279 0.97 6.26 -0.34
N ARG A 280 1.03 7.32 -1.16
CA ARG A 280 1.17 8.73 -0.73
C ARG A 280 0.05 9.59 -1.27
N ILE A 281 -0.29 10.61 -0.49
CA ILE A 281 -1.21 11.68 -0.88
C ILE A 281 -0.71 13.02 -0.35
N VAL A 282 -0.82 14.07 -1.17
CA VAL A 282 -0.68 15.47 -0.75
C VAL A 282 -1.90 16.25 -1.22
N TYR A 283 -2.32 17.23 -0.44
CA TYR A 283 -3.36 18.18 -0.84
C TYR A 283 -2.75 19.52 -1.21
N TYR A 284 -3.47 20.31 -1.99
CA TYR A 284 -3.07 21.66 -2.34
C TYR A 284 -4.26 22.46 -2.88
N TYR A 285 -4.10 23.77 -2.95
CA TYR A 285 -5.07 24.69 -3.55
C TYR A 285 -4.35 25.94 -4.10
N SER A 286 -5.05 26.70 -4.94
CA SER A 286 -4.59 28.01 -5.40
C SER A 286 -5.29 29.11 -4.60
N GLY A 287 -4.55 30.08 -4.09
CA GLY A 287 -5.09 31.25 -3.40
C GLY A 287 -5.71 32.27 -4.37
N SER A 288 -6.39 33.29 -3.84
CA SER A 288 -7.03 34.34 -4.66
C SER A 288 -6.07 35.13 -5.56
N ALA A 289 -4.78 35.19 -5.20
CA ALA A 289 -3.73 35.81 -6.01
C ALA A 289 -3.01 34.81 -6.96
N GLY A 290 -3.55 33.60 -7.15
CA GLY A 290 -2.93 32.54 -7.96
C GLY A 290 -1.74 31.86 -7.29
N ARG A 291 -1.49 32.12 -6.00
CA ARG A 291 -0.39 31.52 -5.24
C ARG A 291 -0.69 30.06 -4.92
N PHE A 292 0.25 29.18 -5.19
CA PHE A 292 0.17 27.77 -4.82
C PHE A 292 0.34 27.56 -3.29
N HIS A 293 -0.52 26.75 -2.69
CA HIS A 293 -0.46 26.39 -1.29
C HIS A 293 -0.45 24.87 -1.12
N LEU A 294 0.65 24.34 -0.58
CA LEU A 294 0.82 22.92 -0.28
C LEU A 294 0.23 22.56 1.09
N LEU A 295 -0.46 21.43 1.14
CA LEU A 295 -0.96 20.76 2.35
C LEU A 295 -0.39 19.34 2.36
N ASP A 296 0.84 19.21 2.85
CA ASP A 296 1.58 17.95 2.89
C ASP A 296 1.21 17.06 4.10
N GLY A 297 1.99 16.00 4.31
CA GLY A 297 1.76 15.03 5.38
C GLY A 297 1.62 15.64 6.78
N ASP A 298 2.37 16.70 7.10
CA ASP A 298 2.27 17.36 8.40
C ASP A 298 0.92 18.09 8.57
N LYS A 299 0.41 18.71 7.48
CA LYS A 299 -0.93 19.33 7.48
C LYS A 299 -2.03 18.29 7.61
N ILE A 300 -1.89 17.14 6.97
CA ILE A 300 -2.84 16.02 7.10
C ILE A 300 -2.82 15.47 8.54
N ALA A 301 -1.64 15.23 9.10
CA ALA A 301 -1.47 14.71 10.46
C ALA A 301 -2.04 15.65 11.54
N THR A 302 -1.77 16.96 11.41
CA THR A 302 -2.31 17.99 12.33
C THR A 302 -3.82 18.13 12.21
N LEU A 303 -4.39 18.04 11.00
CA LEU A 303 -5.84 18.04 10.79
C LEU A 303 -6.52 16.85 11.48
N ILE A 304 -6.02 15.63 11.24
CA ILE A 304 -6.57 14.41 11.85
C ILE A 304 -6.46 14.47 13.38
N SER A 305 -5.30 14.89 13.88
CA SER A 305 -5.05 14.99 15.33
C SER A 305 -5.97 16.02 16.00
N THR A 306 -6.23 17.15 15.33
CA THR A 306 -7.19 18.16 15.81
C THR A 306 -8.61 17.61 15.84
N TYR A 307 -9.04 16.94 14.77
CA TYR A 307 -10.36 16.31 14.72
C TYR A 307 -10.56 15.26 15.82
N LEU A 308 -9.59 14.37 16.03
CA LEU A 308 -9.65 13.37 17.10
C LEU A 308 -9.69 14.02 18.49
N LYS A 309 -8.92 15.09 18.71
CA LYS A 309 -8.96 15.86 19.96
C LYS A 309 -10.35 16.45 20.23
N GLU A 310 -11.00 17.00 19.20
CA GLU A 310 -12.36 17.56 19.33
C GLU A 310 -13.36 16.47 19.72
N LEU A 311 -13.32 15.30 19.07
CA LEU A 311 -14.17 14.16 19.43
C LEU A 311 -13.96 13.70 20.88
N LEU A 312 -12.70 13.58 21.31
CA LEU A 312 -12.37 13.20 22.68
C LEU A 312 -12.88 14.24 23.70
N THR A 313 -12.80 15.52 23.35
CA THR A 313 -13.30 16.61 24.19
C THR A 313 -14.83 16.53 24.33
N GLN A 314 -15.54 16.22 23.25
CA GLN A 314 -17.00 16.04 23.29
C GLN A 314 -17.41 14.85 24.16
N VAL A 315 -16.71 13.71 24.05
CA VAL A 315 -16.95 12.53 24.90
C VAL A 315 -16.70 12.85 26.38
N TYR A 316 -15.62 13.60 26.67
CA TYR A 316 -15.29 14.02 28.03
C TYR A 316 -16.35 14.95 28.62
N ALA A 317 -16.82 15.95 27.86
CA ALA A 317 -17.89 16.84 28.29
C ALA A 317 -19.21 16.09 28.54
N HIS A 318 -19.56 15.12 27.68
CA HIS A 318 -20.77 14.31 27.82
C HIS A 318 -20.71 13.38 29.03
N THR A 319 -19.54 12.77 29.30
CA THR A 319 -19.36 11.95 30.50
C THR A 319 -19.45 12.79 31.78
N GLN A 320 -18.84 13.98 31.83
CA GLN A 320 -19.01 14.87 32.99
C GLN A 320 -20.48 15.25 33.25
N SER A 321 -21.27 15.52 32.21
CA SER A 321 -22.69 15.87 32.38
C SER A 321 -23.56 14.69 32.85
N LEU A 322 -23.16 13.45 32.56
CA LEU A 322 -23.85 12.22 33.03
C LEU A 322 -23.50 11.86 34.48
N TYR A 323 -22.26 12.11 34.93
CA TYR A 323 -21.81 11.73 36.28
C TYR A 323 -22.10 12.79 37.36
N LEU A 324 -22.15 14.08 37.01
CA LEU A 324 -22.46 15.15 37.98
C LEU A 324 -23.85 15.00 38.63
N PRO A 325 -24.93 14.66 37.90
CA PRO A 325 -26.25 14.42 38.49
C PRO A 325 -26.29 13.15 39.36
N MET A 326 -25.56 12.09 39.01
CA MET A 326 -25.51 10.85 39.81
C MET A 326 -24.76 11.03 41.13
N MET A 327 -23.72 11.87 41.15
CA MET A 327 -23.04 12.22 42.40
C MET A 327 -23.94 13.10 43.30
N LEU A 328 -24.67 14.05 42.71
CA LEU A 328 -25.61 14.91 43.46
C LEU A 328 -26.80 14.12 44.02
N SER A 329 -27.36 13.16 43.29
CA SER A 329 -28.45 12.30 43.79
C SER A 329 -27.99 11.34 44.90
N SER A 330 -26.77 10.82 44.80
CA SER A 330 -26.10 10.03 45.85
C SER A 330 -25.87 10.82 47.14
N LEU A 331 -25.52 12.11 47.04
CA LEU A 331 -25.34 13.02 48.17
C LEU A 331 -26.67 13.40 48.83
N VAL A 332 -27.72 13.67 48.05
CA VAL A 332 -29.07 13.99 48.57
C VAL A 332 -29.70 12.77 49.24
N GLY A 333 -29.51 11.56 48.71
CA GLY A 333 -30.01 10.32 49.30
C GLY A 333 -29.29 9.87 50.59
N LYS A 334 -28.14 10.46 50.93
CA LYS A 334 -27.43 10.23 52.20
C LYS A 334 -27.71 11.32 53.25
N LEU A 335 -28.43 12.38 52.86
CA LEU A 335 -28.82 13.51 53.72
C LEU A 335 -30.31 13.48 54.11
N GLN A 336 -31.02 12.41 53.78
CA GLN A 336 -32.36 12.05 54.28
C GLN A 336 -32.24 10.85 55.22
#